data_AF-A0A318KU49-F1
#
_entry.id   AF-A0A318KU49-F1
#
_cell.length_a   1.000
_cell.length_b   1.000
_cell.length_c   1.000
_cell.angle_alpha   90.00
_cell.angle_beta   90.00
_cell.angle_gamma   90.00
#
_symmetry.space_group_name_H-M   'P 1'
#
loop_
_entity.id
_entity.type
_entity.pdbx_description
1 polymer ?
#
loop_
_entity_poly.entity_id
_entity_poly.type
_entity_poly.pdbx_seq_one_letter_code
_entity_poly.pdbx_strand_id
1 'polypeptide(L)'
;MEVTLQYPFTTAAGQPLASVSLRRLKVRDIKAINQQANSDPAQIELLGVARMVGLLPEDLEEMDAADYQTLKTRFLDILGIA
;
A
#
# COMPACT_ATOMS: atom_id res chain seq x y z
N MET A 1 0.42 -13.44 1.58
CA MET A 1 0.79 -13.46 0.15
C MET A 1 1.97 -12.52 -0.01
N GLU A 2 2.86 -12.75 -0.96
CA GLU A 2 4.06 -11.91 -1.16
C GLU A 2 4.09 -11.44 -2.62
N VAL A 3 4.56 -10.21 -2.83
CA VAL A 3 4.78 -9.62 -4.15
C VAL A 3 6.23 -9.18 -4.25
N THR A 4 6.97 -9.72 -5.20
CA THR A 4 8.31 -9.25 -5.56
C THR A 4 8.19 -7.96 -6.36
N LEU A 5 8.96 -6.95 -5.99
CA LEU A 5 9.03 -5.67 -6.69
C LEU A 5 9.88 -5.82 -7.95
N GLN A 6 9.44 -5.23 -9.06
CA GLN A 6 10.21 -5.16 -10.30
C GLN A 6 11.39 -4.19 -10.17
N TYR A 7 11.21 -3.14 -9.37
CA TYR A 7 12.19 -2.10 -9.09
C TYR A 7 12.40 -2.01 -7.57
N PRO A 8 13.28 -2.85 -7.01
CA PRO A 8 13.65 -2.77 -5.60
C PRO A 8 14.16 -1.37 -5.25
N PHE A 9 13.74 -0.85 -4.10
CA PHE A 9 14.13 0.47 -3.62
C PHE A 9 14.56 0.39 -2.15
N THR A 10 15.06 1.51 -1.62
CA THR A 10 15.42 1.62 -0.21
C THR A 10 14.36 2.49 0.48
N THR A 11 13.78 1.99 1.57
CA THR A 11 12.78 2.73 2.35
C THR A 11 13.39 4.00 2.95
N ALA A 12 12.55 4.92 3.45
CA ALA A 12 13.02 6.14 4.10
C ALA A 12 13.90 5.84 5.34
N ALA A 13 13.70 4.66 5.95
CA ALA A 13 14.52 4.15 7.06
C ALA A 13 15.85 3.52 6.63
N GLY A 14 16.19 3.52 5.34
CA GLY A 14 17.43 2.95 4.82
C GLY A 14 17.41 1.44 4.63
N GLN A 15 16.23 0.80 4.65
CA GLN A 15 16.13 -0.66 4.49
C GLN A 15 15.87 -1.03 3.02
N PRO A 16 16.68 -1.93 2.42
CA PRO A 16 16.42 -2.39 1.07
C PRO A 16 15.16 -3.24 1.03
N LEU A 17 14.27 -2.95 0.08
CA LEU A 17 13.00 -3.63 -0.08
C LEU A 17 12.91 -4.20 -1.50
N ALA A 18 12.92 -5.53 -1.60
CA ALA A 18 12.79 -6.26 -2.86
C ALA A 18 11.44 -6.99 -2.99
N SER A 19 10.73 -7.17 -1.89
CA SER A 19 9.40 -7.77 -1.86
C SER A 19 8.57 -7.20 -0.72
N VAL A 20 7.24 -7.31 -0.84
CA VAL A 20 6.30 -6.87 0.18
C VAL A 20 5.32 -7.98 0.53
N SER A 21 5.04 -8.12 1.83
CA SER A 21 4.01 -9.04 2.32
C SER A 21 2.64 -8.38 2.31
N LEU A 22 1.66 -9.01 1.68
CA LEU A 22 0.26 -8.58 1.67
C LEU A 22 -0.50 -9.22 2.83
N ARG A 23 -1.26 -8.40 3.56
CA ARG A 23 -2.27 -8.85 4.53
C ARG A 23 -3.68 -8.38 4.14
N ARG A 24 -4.70 -9.12 4.56
CA ARG A 24 -6.09 -8.65 4.46
C ARG A 24 -6.34 -7.50 5.43
N LEU A 25 -7.14 -6.53 4.98
CA LEU A 25 -7.60 -5.43 5.81
C LEU A 25 -8.82 -5.85 6.63
N LYS A 26 -8.85 -5.41 7.89
CA LYS A 26 -10.00 -5.56 8.78
C LYS A 26 -10.84 -4.29 8.75
N VAL A 27 -12.09 -4.37 9.23
CA VAL A 27 -12.98 -3.18 9.35
C VAL A 27 -12.32 -2.03 10.13
N ARG A 28 -11.49 -2.33 11.14
CA ARG A 28 -10.72 -1.31 11.87
C ARG A 28 -9.72 -0.55 10.98
N ASP A 29 -9.10 -1.24 10.02
CA ASP A 29 -8.16 -0.62 9.09
C ASP A 29 -8.93 0.34 8.17
N ILE A 30 -10.07 -0.11 7.63
CA ILE A 30 -10.94 0.70 6.77
C ILE A 30 -11.43 1.97 7.49
N LYS A 31 -11.85 1.85 8.75
CA LYS A 31 -12.26 3.01 9.56
C LYS A 31 -11.11 4.01 9.74
N ALA A 32 -9.91 3.53 10.05
CA ALA A 32 -8.74 4.39 10.23
C ALA A 32 -8.33 5.09 8.93
N ILE A 33 -8.37 4.38 7.80
CA ILE A 33 -8.10 4.96 6.46
C ILE A 33 -9.06 6.11 6.18
N ASN A 34 -10.37 5.87 6.31
CA ASN A 34 -11.39 6.88 6.02
C ASN A 34 -11.26 8.12 6.93
N GLN A 35 -10.93 7.92 8.21
CA GLN A 35 -10.70 9.02 9.15
C GLN A 35 -9.48 9.87 8.80
N GLN A 36 -8.37 9.23 8.43
CA GLN A 36 -7.12 9.92 8.09
C GLN A 36 -7.15 10.58 6.72
N ALA A 37 -7.82 9.97 5.74
CA ALA A 37 -7.89 10.48 4.39
C ALA A 37 -8.79 11.71 4.25
N ASN A 38 -9.62 12.03 5.24
CA ASN A 38 -10.53 13.16 5.22
C ASN A 38 -11.38 13.24 3.92
N SER A 39 -11.86 12.09 3.45
CA SER A 39 -12.62 11.93 2.18
C SER A 39 -11.86 12.20 0.88
N ASP A 40 -10.53 12.36 0.91
CA ASP A 40 -9.71 12.44 -0.31
C ASP A 40 -9.49 11.02 -0.89
N PRO A 41 -9.98 10.71 -2.11
CA PRO A 41 -9.81 9.41 -2.73
C PRO A 41 -8.35 9.00 -2.93
N ALA A 42 -7.45 9.94 -3.24
CA ALA A 42 -6.04 9.65 -3.43
C ALA A 42 -5.39 9.22 -2.09
N GLN A 43 -5.79 9.88 -1.00
CA GLN A 43 -5.33 9.51 0.35
C GLN A 43 -5.92 8.18 0.83
N ILE A 44 -7.19 7.89 0.51
CA ILE A 44 -7.80 6.58 0.83
C ILE A 44 -6.99 5.45 0.19
N GLU A 45 -6.62 5.61 -1.08
CA GLU A 45 -5.83 4.65 -1.82
C GLU A 45 -4.44 4.47 -1.21
N LEU A 46 -3.67 5.56 -1.05
CA LEU A 46 -2.31 5.53 -0.52
C LEU A 46 -2.26 4.89 0.87
N LEU A 47 -3.13 5.33 1.79
CA LEU A 47 -3.23 4.78 3.15
C LEU A 47 -3.72 3.32 3.16
N GLY A 48 -4.56 2.95 2.21
CA GLY A 48 -5.05 1.59 2.02
C GLY A 48 -3.94 0.63 1.59
N VAL A 49 -3.19 1.02 0.56
CA VAL A 49 -2.03 0.27 0.06
C VAL A 49 -0.97 0.16 1.17
N ALA A 50 -0.59 1.26 1.81
CA ALA A 50 0.38 1.29 2.90
C ALA A 50 0.04 0.29 4.02
N ARG A 51 -1.21 0.31 4.50
CA ARG A 51 -1.67 -0.64 5.53
C ARG A 51 -1.70 -2.09 5.06
N MET A 52 -2.00 -2.32 3.78
CA MET A 52 -2.05 -3.66 3.19
C MET A 52 -0.67 -4.30 3.11
N VAL A 53 0.37 -3.52 2.80
CA VAL A 53 1.76 -4.02 2.72
C VAL A 53 2.56 -3.83 4.01
N GLY A 54 2.02 -3.07 4.98
CA GLY A 54 2.69 -2.82 6.26
C GLY A 54 3.81 -1.80 6.16
N LEU A 55 3.76 -0.90 5.18
CA LEU A 55 4.70 0.20 5.00
C LEU A 55 4.08 1.53 5.42
N LEU A 56 4.91 2.55 5.59
CA LEU A 56 4.44 3.91 5.78
C LEU A 56 4.11 4.56 4.43
N PRO A 57 3.15 5.50 4.35
CA PRO A 57 2.86 6.22 3.12
C PRO A 57 4.10 6.86 2.48
N GLU A 58 4.97 7.44 3.29
CA GLU A 58 6.24 8.05 2.85
C GLU A 58 7.20 7.04 2.20
N ASP A 59 7.18 5.76 2.61
CA ASP A 59 7.99 4.73 1.96
C ASP A 59 7.43 4.39 0.57
N LEU A 60 6.14 4.60 0.32
CA LEU A 60 5.54 4.34 -0.98
C LEU A 60 5.81 5.45 -2.00
N GLU A 61 6.19 6.66 -1.56
CA GLU A 61 6.49 7.78 -2.47
C GLU A 61 7.78 7.53 -3.28
N GLU A 62 8.71 6.76 -2.73
CA GLU A 62 9.96 6.36 -3.40
C GLU A 62 9.82 5.06 -4.22
N MET A 63 8.64 4.43 -4.20
CA MET A 63 8.37 3.20 -4.94
C MET A 63 8.15 3.50 -6.42
N ASP A 64 8.64 2.61 -7.30
CA ASP A 64 8.35 2.71 -8.73
C ASP A 64 6.84 2.64 -9.01
N ALA A 65 6.37 3.46 -9.95
CA ALA A 65 4.96 3.58 -10.28
C ALA A 65 4.34 2.25 -10.78
N ALA A 66 5.10 1.39 -11.45
CA ALA A 66 4.61 0.09 -11.93
C ALA A 66 4.38 -0.89 -10.76
N ASP A 67 5.26 -0.87 -9.77
CA ASP A 67 5.12 -1.67 -8.55
C ASP A 67 3.95 -1.16 -7.70
N TYR A 68 3.84 0.16 -7.53
CA TYR A 68 2.70 0.77 -6.83
C TYR A 68 1.36 0.41 -7.50
N GLN A 69 1.28 0.47 -8.83
CA GLN A 69 0.07 0.10 -9.58
C GLN A 69 -0.32 -1.37 -9.36
N THR A 70 0.66 -2.27 -9.24
CA THR A 70 0.44 -3.67 -8.92
C THR A 70 -0.18 -3.82 -7.52
N LEU A 71 0.35 -3.10 -6.53
CA LEU A 71 -0.18 -3.12 -5.16
C LEU A 71 -1.56 -2.49 -5.06
N LYS A 72 -1.80 -1.37 -5.75
CA LYS A 72 -3.12 -0.75 -5.87
C LYS A 72 -4.17 -1.72 -6.40
N THR A 73 -3.83 -2.46 -7.45
CA THR A 73 -4.72 -3.48 -8.02
C THR A 73 -5.07 -4.55 -6.99
N ARG A 74 -4.07 -5.06 -6.26
CA ARG A 74 -4.28 -6.03 -5.16
C ARG A 74 -5.15 -5.48 -4.03
N PHE A 75 -5.02 -4.19 -3.72
CA PHE A 75 -5.86 -3.53 -2.72
C PHE A 75 -7.33 -3.52 -3.17
N LEU A 76 -7.61 -3.17 -4.43
CA LEU A 76 -8.97 -3.19 -4.98
C LEU A 76 -9.56 -4.62 -5.02
N ASP A 77 -8.76 -5.63 -5.38
CA ASP A 77 -9.15 -7.05 -5.33
C ASP A 77 -9.58 -7.45 -3.91
N ILE A 78 -8.81 -7.04 -2.89
CA ILE A 78 -9.11 -7.34 -1.48
C ILE A 78 -10.42 -6.69 -1.01
N LEU A 79 -10.75 -5.51 -1.54
CA LEU A 79 -12.01 -4.82 -1.27
C LEU A 79 -13.19 -5.38 -2.06
N GLY A 80 -12.96 -6.26 -3.04
CA GLY A 80 -13.98 -6.80 -3.93
C GLY A 80 -14.54 -5.76 -4.92
N ILE A 81 -13.70 -4.80 -5.33
CA ILE A 81 -14.07 -3.72 -6.26
C ILE A 81 -13.63 -4.05 -7.69
N ALA A 82 -12.52 -4.79 -7.85
CA ALA A 82 -11.90 -5.15 -9.12
C ALA A 82 -12.33 -6.54 -9.61
#